data_AF-A0A6G2QAT2-F1
#
_entry.id   AF-A0A6G2QAT2-F1
#
_cell.length_a   1.000
_cell.length_b   1.000
_cell.length_c   1.000
_cell.angle_alpha   90.00
_cell.angle_beta   90.00
_cell.angle_gamma   90.00
#
_symmetry.space_group_name_H-M   'P 1'
#
loop_
_entity.id
_entity.type
_entity.pdbx_description
1 polymer ?
#
loop_
_entity_poly.entity_id
_entity_poly.type
_entity_poly.pdbx_seq_one_letter_code
_entity_poly.pdbx_strand_id
1 'polypeptide(L)'
;MSPSPLPPPKERRRLRQSRSLTRAQLARRLGVARATVRAWESGRRAPTGAEGRAYTEFLGAFAPPTGPDAPSAKPVPGKPEPLTPAQAFDALYAFCAPALVRQTYLLCGRRELAREAVERAFQLAWQRWPEVARDRDPAGWVRAVAYDCALSPWHRFRPCYRHPEPPPADPADRDLLGALLKLPPSYRRTLVLYDGVGLDLPETAAETEASTPAAANRLTHAREAMAARVPELADTALLHRRLTELSSRERLRASRPPTVRTLGERRNVFWTRAAIAFTVTIIGATTLTLRTAPTHYEPPIAPAQAVQGVPRAVPMGPLSRDELALRSKLHGEASSGSERVEPTPR
;
A
#
# COMPACT_ATOMS: atom_id res chain seq x y z
N MET A 1 -35.07 -36.79 36.52
CA MET A 1 -34.13 -35.70 36.19
C MET A 1 -34.34 -35.31 34.74
N SER A 2 -35.03 -34.20 34.49
CA SER A 2 -35.17 -33.65 33.14
C SER A 2 -33.81 -33.16 32.66
N PRO A 3 -33.37 -33.47 31.43
CA PRO A 3 -32.08 -33.03 30.93
C PRO A 3 -32.06 -31.51 30.85
N SER A 4 -31.05 -30.88 31.44
CA SER A 4 -30.83 -29.43 31.31
C SER A 4 -30.85 -29.03 29.84
N PRO A 5 -31.54 -27.94 29.46
CA PRO A 5 -31.65 -27.54 28.07
C PRO A 5 -30.25 -27.26 27.51
N LEU A 6 -29.96 -27.84 26.34
CA LEU A 6 -28.69 -27.68 25.65
C LEU A 6 -28.45 -26.18 25.33
N PRO A 7 -27.34 -25.57 25.79
CA PRO A 7 -27.06 -24.16 25.52
C PRO A 7 -26.86 -23.91 24.01
N PRO A 8 -27.06 -22.67 23.53
CA PRO A 8 -26.93 -22.34 22.11
C PRO A 8 -25.51 -22.60 21.58
N PRO A 9 -25.31 -22.92 20.28
CA PRO A 9 -24.02 -23.38 19.74
C PRO A 9 -22.81 -22.48 20.06
N LYS A 10 -23.00 -21.16 20.00
CA LYS A 10 -21.95 -20.17 20.34
C LYS A 10 -21.50 -20.26 21.81
N GLU A 11 -22.42 -20.63 22.70
CA GLU A 11 -22.19 -20.72 24.14
C GLU A 11 -21.46 -22.01 24.53
N ARG A 12 -21.73 -23.11 23.80
CA ARG A 12 -21.01 -24.39 23.96
C ARG A 12 -19.50 -24.23 23.80
N ARG A 13 -19.08 -23.48 22.78
CA ARG A 13 -17.66 -23.16 22.52
C ARG A 13 -17.07 -22.31 23.65
N ARG A 14 -17.81 -21.31 24.13
CA ARG A 14 -17.40 -20.42 25.21
C ARG A 14 -17.18 -21.17 26.52
N LEU A 15 -18.10 -22.06 26.89
CA LEU A 15 -18.02 -22.90 28.09
C LEU A 15 -16.83 -23.88 28.07
N ARG A 16 -16.47 -24.41 26.89
CA ARG A 16 -15.24 -25.20 26.77
C ARG A 16 -13.98 -24.31 26.91
N GLN A 17 -13.98 -23.15 26.26
CA GLN A 17 -12.82 -22.24 26.24
C GLN A 17 -12.54 -21.61 27.61
N SER A 18 -13.57 -21.36 28.43
CA SER A 18 -13.38 -20.83 29.80
C SER A 18 -12.63 -21.78 30.73
N ARG A 19 -12.51 -23.07 30.35
CA ARG A 19 -11.73 -24.09 31.08
C ARG A 19 -10.43 -24.46 30.36
N SER A 20 -10.00 -23.68 29.37
CA SER A 20 -8.78 -23.91 28.60
C SER A 20 -8.71 -25.28 27.92
N LEU A 21 -9.88 -25.92 27.67
CA LEU A 21 -9.95 -27.22 27.04
C LEU A 21 -9.97 -27.08 25.52
N THR A 22 -9.14 -27.84 24.82
CA THR A 22 -9.20 -27.96 23.37
C THR A 22 -10.34 -28.90 22.96
N ARG A 23 -10.78 -28.80 21.70
CA ARG A 23 -11.78 -29.76 21.15
C ARG A 23 -11.28 -31.20 21.21
N ALA A 24 -9.98 -31.42 21.06
CA ALA A 24 -9.37 -32.75 21.13
C ALA A 24 -9.42 -33.34 22.55
N GLN A 25 -9.18 -32.52 23.57
CA GLN A 25 -9.27 -32.94 24.97
C GLN A 25 -10.71 -33.25 25.38
N LEU A 26 -11.68 -32.43 24.97
CA LEU A 26 -13.10 -32.70 25.23
C LEU A 26 -13.58 -33.95 24.49
N ALA A 27 -13.17 -34.13 23.24
CA ALA A 27 -13.47 -35.30 22.43
C ALA A 27 -12.94 -36.59 23.07
N ARG A 28 -11.68 -36.57 23.56
CA ARG A 28 -11.06 -37.69 24.28
C ARG A 28 -11.80 -38.04 25.57
N ARG A 29 -12.24 -37.03 26.32
CA ARG A 29 -13.00 -37.22 27.57
C ARG A 29 -14.40 -37.80 27.36
N LEU A 30 -14.99 -37.54 26.20
CA LEU A 30 -16.33 -38.00 25.83
C LEU A 30 -16.33 -39.27 24.95
N GLY A 31 -15.15 -39.81 24.62
CA GLY A 31 -15.04 -40.98 23.74
C GLY A 31 -15.47 -40.74 22.29
N VAL A 32 -15.47 -39.49 21.81
CA VAL A 32 -15.92 -39.12 20.45
C VAL A 32 -14.79 -38.55 19.60
N ALA A 33 -14.99 -38.49 18.28
CA ALA A 33 -14.06 -37.82 17.38
C ALA A 33 -14.09 -36.28 17.56
N ARG A 34 -12.94 -35.63 17.36
CA ARG A 34 -12.81 -34.15 17.38
C ARG A 34 -13.78 -33.45 16.41
N ALA A 35 -14.05 -34.07 15.27
CA ALA A 35 -14.98 -33.57 14.27
C ALA A 35 -16.43 -33.50 14.79
N THR A 36 -16.81 -34.46 15.65
CA THR A 36 -18.14 -34.54 16.29
C THR A 36 -18.36 -33.36 17.23
N VAL A 37 -17.39 -33.06 18.09
CA VAL A 37 -17.43 -31.88 18.98
C VAL A 37 -17.50 -30.58 18.17
N ARG A 38 -16.76 -30.49 17.05
CA ARG A 38 -16.85 -29.32 16.14
C ARG A 38 -18.24 -29.18 15.53
N ALA A 39 -18.89 -30.28 15.12
CA ALA A 39 -20.23 -30.26 14.56
C ALA A 39 -21.30 -29.86 15.58
N TRP A 40 -21.16 -30.28 16.84
CA TRP A 40 -22.03 -29.87 17.96
C TRP A 40 -21.86 -28.41 18.34
N GLU A 41 -20.63 -27.88 18.35
CA GLU A 41 -20.34 -26.47 18.61
C GLU A 41 -20.76 -25.55 17.45
N SER A 42 -20.73 -26.04 16.21
CA SER A 42 -21.19 -25.26 15.05
C SER A 42 -22.71 -25.33 14.84
N GLY A 43 -23.43 -26.12 15.64
CA GLY A 43 -24.86 -26.36 15.48
C GLY A 43 -25.22 -27.19 14.24
N ARG A 44 -24.22 -27.76 13.53
CA ARG A 44 -24.46 -28.58 12.33
C ARG A 44 -25.06 -29.93 12.65
N ARG A 45 -24.86 -30.42 13.87
CA ARG A 45 -25.45 -31.65 14.38
C ARG A 45 -25.84 -31.45 15.84
N ALA A 46 -27.00 -31.95 16.24
CA ALA A 46 -27.37 -31.99 17.66
C ALA A 46 -26.66 -33.17 18.36
N PRO A 47 -26.17 -32.99 19.59
CA PRO A 47 -25.68 -34.11 20.40
C PRO A 47 -26.85 -35.02 20.77
N THR A 48 -26.81 -36.28 20.32
CA THR A 48 -27.80 -37.32 20.60
C THR A 48 -27.11 -38.54 21.23
N GLY A 49 -27.88 -39.44 21.86
CA GLY A 49 -27.33 -40.65 22.48
C GLY A 49 -26.66 -40.43 23.85
N ALA A 50 -25.90 -41.42 24.31
CA ALA A 50 -25.23 -41.41 25.62
C ALA A 50 -24.12 -40.35 25.67
N GLU A 51 -23.37 -40.20 24.58
CA GLU A 51 -22.30 -39.21 24.42
C GLU A 51 -22.88 -37.79 24.38
N GLY A 52 -24.06 -37.61 23.81
CA GLY A 52 -24.78 -36.34 23.82
C GLY A 52 -25.27 -35.94 25.21
N ARG A 53 -25.71 -36.89 26.03
CA ARG A 53 -26.05 -36.65 27.44
C ARG A 53 -24.82 -36.27 28.25
N ALA A 54 -23.72 -37.00 28.10
CA ALA A 54 -22.45 -36.67 28.76
C ALA A 54 -21.93 -35.28 28.35
N TYR A 55 -22.10 -34.89 27.09
CA TYR A 55 -21.78 -33.54 26.61
C TYR A 55 -22.69 -32.46 27.23
N THR A 56 -23.99 -32.75 27.37
CA THR A 56 -24.97 -31.83 27.97
C THR A 56 -24.72 -31.66 29.47
N GLU A 57 -24.48 -32.75 30.18
CA GLU A 57 -24.15 -32.77 31.60
C GLU A 57 -22.81 -32.07 31.87
N PHE A 58 -21.81 -32.32 31.03
CA PHE A 58 -20.54 -31.59 31.06
C PHE A 58 -20.78 -30.09 30.93
N LEU A 59 -21.60 -29.64 29.97
CA LEU A 59 -21.90 -28.21 29.82
C LEU A 59 -22.77 -27.66 30.97
N GLY A 60 -23.71 -28.46 31.48
CA GLY A 60 -24.61 -28.10 32.59
C GLY A 60 -23.87 -27.88 33.90
N ALA A 61 -22.81 -28.65 34.18
CA ALA A 61 -21.92 -28.43 35.32
C ALA A 61 -21.15 -27.09 35.27
N PHE A 62 -21.18 -26.38 34.14
CA PHE A 62 -20.51 -25.10 33.94
C PHE A 62 -21.48 -23.95 33.60
N ALA A 63 -22.78 -24.23 33.47
CA ALA A 63 -23.78 -23.19 33.39
C ALA A 63 -23.99 -22.57 34.78
N PRO A 64 -24.12 -21.24 34.92
CA PRO A 64 -24.45 -20.64 36.20
C PRO A 64 -25.79 -21.19 36.72
N PRO A 65 -25.98 -21.35 38.04
CA PRO A 65 -27.25 -21.80 38.58
C PRO A 65 -28.33 -20.78 38.23
N THR A 66 -29.26 -21.16 37.37
CA THR A 66 -30.49 -20.41 37.12
C THR A 66 -31.46 -20.66 38.29
N GLY A 67 -31.16 -20.06 39.43
CA GLY A 67 -32.08 -19.95 40.57
C GLY A 67 -32.39 -18.47 40.81
N PRO A 68 -33.62 -18.11 41.19
CA PRO A 68 -34.02 -16.70 41.38
C PRO A 68 -33.36 -16.00 42.59
N ASP A 69 -32.60 -16.72 43.43
CA ASP A 69 -32.03 -16.18 44.68
C ASP A 69 -30.50 -16.39 44.75
N ALA A 70 -29.73 -15.59 44.01
CA ALA A 70 -28.28 -15.48 44.18
C ALA A 70 -27.88 -14.06 44.62
N PRO A 71 -27.15 -13.90 45.75
CA PRO A 71 -26.80 -12.60 46.31
C PRO A 71 -25.82 -11.83 45.41
N SER A 72 -26.09 -10.53 45.25
CA SER A 72 -25.38 -9.55 44.42
C SER A 72 -23.85 -9.72 44.39
N ALA A 73 -23.36 -10.36 43.33
CA ALA A 73 -21.96 -10.30 42.94
C ALA A 73 -21.65 -8.88 42.41
N LYS A 74 -20.52 -8.34 42.87
CA LYS A 74 -19.95 -7.04 42.46
C LYS A 74 -19.99 -6.85 40.93
N PRO A 75 -20.06 -5.60 40.42
CA PRO A 75 -20.26 -5.36 39.00
C PRO A 75 -19.11 -5.97 38.21
N VAL A 76 -19.41 -7.04 37.47
CA VAL A 76 -18.57 -7.51 36.37
C VAL A 76 -18.59 -6.37 35.34
N PRO A 77 -17.44 -5.88 34.85
CA PRO A 77 -17.44 -4.85 33.83
C PRO A 77 -18.26 -5.37 32.64
N GLY A 78 -19.23 -4.55 32.22
CA GLY A 78 -20.21 -4.89 31.20
C GLY A 78 -19.57 -5.27 29.87
N LYS A 79 -20.42 -5.69 28.90
CA LYS A 79 -20.04 -5.86 27.48
C LYS A 79 -18.94 -4.86 27.12
N PRO A 80 -17.81 -5.27 26.50
CA PRO A 80 -16.77 -4.33 26.13
C PRO A 80 -17.43 -3.20 25.36
N GLU A 81 -17.35 -1.98 25.89
CA GLU A 81 -17.82 -0.80 25.20
C GLU A 81 -17.21 -0.81 23.79
N PRO A 82 -17.98 -0.43 22.76
CA PRO A 82 -17.43 -0.34 21.43
C PRO A 82 -16.22 0.59 21.46
N LEU A 83 -15.05 0.05 21.14
CA LEU A 83 -13.80 0.81 21.11
C LEU A 83 -14.01 2.06 20.24
N THR A 84 -13.55 3.20 20.72
CA THR A 84 -13.48 4.39 19.88
C THR A 84 -12.59 4.10 18.66
N PRO A 85 -12.78 4.80 17.52
CA PRO A 85 -11.91 4.64 16.35
C PRO A 85 -10.42 4.76 16.69
N ALA A 86 -10.08 5.67 17.61
CA ALA A 86 -8.72 5.84 18.12
C ALA A 86 -8.21 4.60 18.86
N GLN A 87 -8.97 4.05 19.80
CA GLN A 87 -8.58 2.86 20.57
C GLN A 87 -8.49 1.61 19.69
N ALA A 88 -9.41 1.45 18.73
CA ALA A 88 -9.36 0.35 17.78
C ALA A 88 -8.13 0.43 16.88
N PHE A 89 -7.77 1.64 16.42
CA PHE A 89 -6.54 1.87 15.68
C PHE A 89 -5.29 1.59 16.53
N ASP A 90 -5.24 2.10 17.76
CA ASP A 90 -4.10 1.89 18.66
C ASP A 90 -3.90 0.41 18.99
N ALA A 91 -4.98 -0.35 19.15
CA ALA A 91 -4.95 -1.80 19.35
C ALA A 91 -4.40 -2.53 18.13
N LEU A 92 -4.87 -2.18 16.92
CA LEU A 92 -4.35 -2.73 15.66
C LEU A 92 -2.85 -2.42 15.50
N TYR A 93 -2.46 -1.18 15.75
CA TYR A 93 -1.06 -0.74 15.66
C TYR A 93 -0.18 -1.52 16.63
N ALA A 94 -0.56 -1.55 17.91
CA ALA A 94 0.22 -2.22 18.95
C ALA A 94 0.42 -3.72 18.65
N PHE A 95 -0.60 -4.36 18.09
CA PHE A 95 -0.54 -5.78 17.74
C PHE A 95 0.27 -6.05 16.45
N CYS A 96 -0.01 -5.32 15.37
CA CYS A 96 0.55 -5.64 14.05
C CYS A 96 1.92 -5.00 13.80
N ALA A 97 2.17 -3.76 14.28
CA ALA A 97 3.36 -3.00 13.89
C ALA A 97 4.68 -3.74 14.17
N PRO A 98 4.91 -4.38 15.34
CA PRO A 98 6.17 -5.09 15.58
C PRO A 98 6.42 -6.22 14.58
N ALA A 99 5.39 -6.98 14.22
CA ALA A 99 5.51 -8.06 13.23
C ALA A 99 5.71 -7.51 11.81
N LEU A 100 5.02 -6.42 11.46
CA LEU A 100 5.16 -5.79 10.15
C LEU A 100 6.53 -5.15 9.93
N VAL A 101 7.15 -4.56 10.97
CA VAL A 101 8.52 -4.00 10.85
C VAL A 101 9.51 -5.14 10.62
N ARG A 102 9.35 -6.26 11.33
CA ARG A 102 10.12 -7.49 11.13
C ARG A 102 10.01 -8.04 9.70
N GLN A 103 8.79 -8.11 9.17
CA GLN A 103 8.54 -8.57 7.81
C GLN A 103 9.12 -7.62 6.76
N THR A 104 8.87 -6.32 6.88
CA THR A 104 9.38 -5.31 5.94
C THR A 104 10.90 -5.18 5.98
N TYR A 105 11.54 -5.49 7.11
CA TYR A 105 13.01 -5.60 7.20
C TYR A 105 13.55 -6.73 6.31
N LEU A 106 12.91 -7.90 6.28
CA LEU A 106 13.29 -8.99 5.36
C LEU A 106 13.15 -8.57 3.89
N LEU A 107 12.24 -7.64 3.58
CA LEU A 107 12.03 -7.14 2.23
C LEU A 107 13.05 -6.09 1.81
N CYS A 108 13.44 -5.15 2.69
CA CYS A 108 14.27 -4.01 2.30
C CYS A 108 15.71 -4.04 2.85
N GLY A 109 15.96 -4.86 3.87
CA GLY A 109 17.27 -5.02 4.52
C GLY A 109 17.73 -3.83 5.36
N ARG A 110 16.85 -2.85 5.59
CA ARG A 110 17.14 -1.59 6.27
C ARG A 110 16.14 -1.37 7.39
N ARG A 111 16.64 -1.15 8.61
CA ARG A 111 15.84 -1.05 9.84
C ARG A 111 15.00 0.22 9.85
N GLU A 112 15.60 1.35 9.46
CA GLU A 112 14.87 2.62 9.42
C GLU A 112 13.82 2.64 8.31
N LEU A 113 14.16 2.11 7.12
CA LEU A 113 13.21 2.04 6.02
C LEU A 113 12.02 1.11 6.35
N ALA A 114 12.28 -0.04 7.00
CA ALA A 114 11.22 -0.94 7.46
C ALA A 114 10.26 -0.23 8.43
N ARG A 115 10.82 0.50 9.41
CA ARG A 115 10.04 1.29 10.37
C ARG A 115 9.22 2.38 9.66
N GLU A 116 9.85 3.16 8.78
CA GLU A 116 9.19 4.22 8.00
C GLU A 116 8.06 3.67 7.12
N ALA A 117 8.27 2.52 6.48
CA ALA A 117 7.27 1.88 5.61
C ALA A 117 6.02 1.47 6.39
N VAL A 118 6.20 0.88 7.57
CA VAL A 118 5.08 0.50 8.45
C VAL A 118 4.38 1.74 9.00
N GLU A 119 5.12 2.75 9.46
CA GLU A 119 4.53 4.01 9.90
C GLU A 119 3.72 4.68 8.79
N ARG A 120 4.24 4.68 7.56
CA ARG A 120 3.54 5.23 6.40
C ARG A 120 2.26 4.45 6.09
N ALA A 121 2.30 3.13 6.18
CA ALA A 121 1.11 2.28 5.99
C ALA A 121 0.03 2.57 7.04
N PHE A 122 0.41 2.71 8.31
CA PHE A 122 -0.53 3.07 9.38
C PHE A 122 -1.05 4.50 9.28
N GLN A 123 -0.25 5.46 8.79
CA GLN A 123 -0.74 6.80 8.47
C GLN A 123 -1.82 6.75 7.39
N LEU A 124 -1.60 5.97 6.32
CA LEU A 124 -2.60 5.76 5.26
C LEU A 124 -3.83 5.03 5.78
N ALA A 125 -3.65 4.08 6.71
CA ALA A 125 -4.75 3.39 7.37
C ALA A 125 -5.61 4.34 8.20
N TRP A 126 -4.98 5.26 8.94
CA TRP A 126 -5.70 6.28 9.71
C TRP A 126 -6.51 7.23 8.81
N GLN A 127 -5.93 7.64 7.68
CA GLN A 127 -6.62 8.50 6.71
C GLN A 127 -7.86 7.83 6.10
N ARG A 128 -7.83 6.49 5.94
CA ARG A 128 -8.92 5.67 5.40
C ARG A 128 -9.59 4.81 6.48
N TRP A 129 -9.53 5.25 7.73
CA TRP A 129 -9.90 4.40 8.87
C TRP A 129 -11.32 3.83 8.80
N PRO A 130 -12.36 4.58 8.36
CA PRO A 130 -13.71 4.02 8.25
C PRO A 130 -13.82 2.84 7.28
N GLU A 131 -12.98 2.77 6.25
CA GLU A 131 -12.92 1.68 5.29
C GLU A 131 -12.12 0.51 5.87
N VAL A 132 -10.91 0.79 6.37
CA VAL A 132 -10.02 -0.23 6.93
C VAL A 132 -10.64 -0.93 8.14
N ALA A 133 -11.32 -0.20 9.03
CA ALA A 133 -11.97 -0.77 10.20
C ALA A 133 -13.16 -1.69 9.86
N ARG A 134 -13.74 -1.56 8.65
CA ARG A 134 -14.81 -2.42 8.15
C ARG A 134 -14.30 -3.58 7.29
N ASP A 135 -13.03 -3.56 6.91
CA ASP A 135 -12.40 -4.62 6.14
C ASP A 135 -12.43 -5.94 6.93
N ARG A 136 -12.48 -7.05 6.20
CA ARG A 136 -12.42 -8.40 6.78
C ARG A 136 -11.04 -8.69 7.38
N ASP A 137 -9.98 -8.14 6.80
CA ASP A 137 -8.61 -8.26 7.26
C ASP A 137 -7.87 -6.89 7.24
N PRO A 138 -8.08 -6.05 8.27
CA PRO A 138 -7.34 -4.79 8.40
C PRO A 138 -5.83 -4.98 8.54
N ALA A 139 -5.37 -6.13 9.06
CA ALA A 139 -3.95 -6.41 9.21
C ALA A 139 -3.30 -6.70 7.85
N GLY A 140 -3.96 -7.49 7.00
CA GLY A 140 -3.56 -7.74 5.61
C GLY A 140 -3.53 -6.47 4.78
N TRP A 141 -4.54 -5.61 4.91
CA TRP A 141 -4.54 -4.30 4.25
C TRP A 141 -3.30 -3.47 4.60
N VAL A 142 -2.97 -3.34 5.89
CA VAL A 142 -1.80 -2.57 6.32
C VAL A 142 -0.51 -3.25 5.89
N ARG A 143 -0.46 -4.58 5.89
CA ARG A 143 0.69 -5.37 5.43
C ARG A 143 0.97 -5.14 3.95
N ALA A 144 -0.04 -5.18 3.08
CA ALA A 144 0.09 -4.91 1.66
C ALA A 144 0.68 -3.51 1.42
N VAL A 145 0.10 -2.48 2.05
CA VAL A 145 0.58 -1.09 1.93
C VAL A 145 2.01 -0.93 2.47
N ALA A 146 2.34 -1.59 3.59
CA ALA A 146 3.69 -1.55 4.15
C ALA A 146 4.71 -2.21 3.23
N TYR A 147 4.33 -3.30 2.55
CA TYR A 147 5.18 -4.00 1.58
C TYR A 147 5.43 -3.16 0.33
N ASP A 148 4.40 -2.50 -0.20
CA ASP A 148 4.54 -1.57 -1.32
C ASP A 148 5.44 -0.39 -0.96
N CYS A 149 5.27 0.16 0.25
CA CYS A 149 6.14 1.20 0.77
C CYS A 149 7.58 0.70 0.90
N ALA A 150 7.83 -0.50 1.43
CA ALA A 150 9.17 -1.03 1.64
C ALA A 150 9.90 -1.38 0.32
N LEU A 151 9.16 -1.89 -0.68
CA LEU A 151 9.71 -2.30 -1.97
C LEU A 151 9.72 -1.20 -3.03
N SER A 152 9.29 0.02 -2.66
CA SER A 152 9.19 1.13 -3.59
C SER A 152 10.53 1.45 -4.27
N PRO A 153 10.58 1.54 -5.61
CA PRO A 153 11.84 1.80 -6.33
C PRO A 153 12.39 3.19 -6.03
N TRP A 154 11.57 4.12 -5.52
CA TRP A 154 11.96 5.49 -5.22
C TRP A 154 12.99 5.60 -4.08
N HIS A 155 13.12 4.57 -3.23
CA HIS A 155 14.11 4.56 -2.16
C HIS A 155 15.55 4.59 -2.68
N ARG A 156 15.79 4.14 -3.92
CA ARG A 156 17.11 4.21 -4.55
C ARG A 156 17.61 5.64 -4.78
N PHE A 157 16.70 6.61 -4.80
CA PHE A 157 17.03 8.02 -5.02
C PHE A 157 17.19 8.82 -3.73
N ARG A 158 16.95 8.22 -2.56
CA ARG A 158 17.05 8.92 -1.28
C ARG A 158 18.51 9.00 -0.83
N PRO A 159 19.08 10.21 -0.61
CA PRO A 159 20.48 10.36 -0.23
C PRO A 159 20.83 9.61 1.06
N CYS A 160 19.92 9.59 2.04
CA CYS A 160 20.11 8.87 3.31
C CYS A 160 20.31 7.35 3.13
N TYR A 161 19.92 6.79 1.98
CA TYR A 161 20.04 5.37 1.68
C TYR A 161 21.21 5.05 0.74
N ARG A 162 22.10 6.01 0.44
CA ARG A 162 23.31 5.73 -0.35
C ARG A 162 24.30 4.82 0.38
N HIS A 163 24.32 4.87 1.71
CA HIS A 163 25.17 3.99 2.51
C HIS A 163 24.37 2.75 2.97
N PRO A 164 24.98 1.55 2.92
CA PRO A 164 24.38 0.35 3.50
C PRO A 164 24.34 0.48 5.02
N GLU A 165 23.29 -0.07 5.64
CA GLU A 165 23.25 -0.21 7.10
C GLU A 165 24.23 -1.29 7.57
N PRO A 166 24.69 -1.25 8.83
CA PRO A 166 25.47 -2.33 9.41
C PRO A 166 24.74 -3.68 9.25
N PRO A 167 25.42 -4.71 8.74
CA PRO A 167 24.80 -6.00 8.52
C PRO A 167 24.47 -6.67 9.88
N PRO A 168 23.61 -7.70 9.90
CA PRO A 168 23.39 -8.52 11.09
C PRO A 168 24.69 -9.01 11.74
N ALA A 169 24.71 -9.19 13.07
CA ALA A 169 25.94 -9.61 13.76
C ALA A 169 26.32 -11.07 13.46
N ASP A 170 25.32 -11.95 13.38
CA ASP A 170 25.51 -13.37 13.10
C ASP A 170 25.82 -13.58 11.59
N PRO A 171 26.93 -14.25 11.22
CA PRO A 171 27.26 -14.54 9.82
C PRO A 171 26.15 -15.29 9.08
N ALA A 172 25.49 -16.27 9.71
CA ALA A 172 24.44 -17.02 9.05
C ALA A 172 23.20 -16.14 8.77
N ASP A 173 22.93 -15.18 9.64
CA ASP A 173 21.87 -14.18 9.49
C ASP A 173 22.22 -13.18 8.36
N ARG A 174 23.50 -12.82 8.22
CA ARG A 174 24.00 -11.99 7.10
C ARG A 174 23.84 -12.69 5.75
N ASP A 175 24.19 -13.96 5.67
CA ASP A 175 24.10 -14.74 4.43
C ASP A 175 22.65 -14.95 4.01
N LEU A 176 21.77 -15.26 4.96
CA LEU A 176 20.31 -15.34 4.73
C LEU A 176 19.76 -14.01 4.19
N LEU A 177 20.03 -12.90 4.87
CA LEU A 177 19.55 -11.59 4.43
C LEU A 177 20.15 -11.20 3.08
N GLY A 178 21.44 -11.44 2.86
CA GLY A 178 22.10 -11.20 1.59
C GLY A 178 21.49 -11.99 0.43
N ALA A 179 21.13 -13.26 0.67
CA ALA A 179 20.45 -14.10 -0.32
C ALA A 179 19.04 -13.57 -0.64
N LEU A 180 18.26 -13.20 0.38
CA LEU A 180 16.93 -12.58 0.19
C LEU A 180 17.02 -11.29 -0.64
N LEU A 181 17.97 -10.41 -0.31
CA LEU A 181 18.13 -9.12 -0.96
C LEU A 181 18.63 -9.22 -2.42
N LYS A 182 19.17 -10.37 -2.83
CA LYS A 182 19.52 -10.66 -4.23
C LYS A 182 18.32 -11.13 -5.06
N LEU A 183 17.23 -11.59 -4.45
CA LEU A 183 16.01 -11.96 -5.18
C LEU A 183 15.33 -10.73 -5.78
N PRO A 184 14.67 -10.81 -6.94
CA PRO A 184 13.82 -9.72 -7.42
C PRO A 184 12.70 -9.40 -6.42
N PRO A 185 12.24 -8.13 -6.31
CA PRO A 185 11.27 -7.70 -5.29
C PRO A 185 9.99 -8.55 -5.20
N SER A 186 9.43 -8.94 -6.34
CA SER A 186 8.22 -9.77 -6.41
C SER A 186 8.44 -11.18 -5.85
N TYR A 187 9.57 -11.80 -6.16
CA TYR A 187 9.92 -13.15 -5.69
C TYR A 187 10.20 -13.12 -4.18
N ARG A 188 10.92 -12.10 -3.71
CA ARG A 188 11.18 -11.86 -2.29
C ARG A 188 9.87 -11.65 -1.51
N ARG A 189 8.96 -10.83 -2.04
CA ARG A 189 7.63 -10.62 -1.46
C ARG A 189 6.86 -11.94 -1.33
N THR A 190 6.76 -12.69 -2.42
CA THR A 190 6.06 -14.00 -2.43
C THR A 190 6.66 -14.97 -1.41
N LEU A 191 8.00 -15.07 -1.35
CA LEU A 191 8.69 -15.93 -0.39
C LEU A 191 8.41 -15.52 1.06
N VAL A 192 8.51 -14.22 1.39
CA VAL A 192 8.25 -13.73 2.76
C VAL A 192 6.78 -13.92 3.15
N LEU A 193 5.82 -13.73 2.23
CA LEU A 193 4.40 -13.97 2.51
C LEU A 193 4.11 -15.44 2.80
N TYR A 194 4.63 -16.34 1.97
CA TYR A 194 4.36 -17.76 2.10
C TYR A 194 5.21 -18.39 3.22
N ASP A 195 6.54 -18.33 3.11
CA ASP A 195 7.46 -18.98 4.05
C ASP A 195 7.75 -18.15 5.30
N GLY A 196 7.55 -16.83 5.29
CA GLY A 196 7.77 -15.98 6.47
C GLY A 196 6.51 -15.77 7.31
N VAL A 197 5.42 -15.34 6.67
CA VAL A 197 4.14 -15.04 7.33
C VAL A 197 3.27 -16.30 7.49
N GLY A 198 3.40 -17.27 6.59
CA GLY A 198 2.61 -18.51 6.63
C GLY A 198 1.25 -18.38 5.95
N LEU A 199 1.08 -17.45 5.01
CA LEU A 199 -0.12 -17.38 4.18
C LEU A 199 -0.22 -18.60 3.27
N ASP A 200 -1.45 -19.00 2.94
CA ASP A 200 -1.63 -20.01 1.90
C ASP A 200 -1.31 -19.44 0.51
N LEU A 201 -1.23 -20.34 -0.49
CA LEU A 201 -0.84 -19.94 -1.83
C LEU A 201 -1.89 -19.02 -2.51
N PRO A 202 -3.21 -19.29 -2.43
CA PRO A 202 -4.23 -18.36 -2.91
C PRO A 202 -4.20 -16.97 -2.25
N GLU A 203 -4.04 -16.90 -0.92
CA GLU A 203 -3.93 -15.65 -0.18
C GLU A 203 -2.67 -14.88 -0.59
N THR A 204 -1.54 -15.57 -0.72
CA THR A 204 -0.28 -14.98 -1.22
C THR A 204 -0.43 -14.45 -2.65
N ALA A 205 -1.17 -15.15 -3.51
CA ALA A 205 -1.43 -14.73 -4.87
C ALA A 205 -2.29 -13.46 -4.92
N ALA A 206 -3.37 -13.41 -4.13
CA ALA A 206 -4.22 -12.23 -4.00
C ALA A 206 -3.43 -11.01 -3.50
N GLU A 207 -2.61 -11.21 -2.46
CA GLU A 207 -1.73 -10.20 -1.86
C GLU A 207 -0.65 -9.63 -2.79
N THR A 208 -0.23 -10.42 -3.79
CA THR A 208 0.80 -10.03 -4.75
C THR A 208 0.21 -9.65 -6.11
N GLU A 209 -1.12 -9.50 -6.18
CA GLU A 209 -1.88 -9.20 -7.40
C GLU A 209 -1.50 -10.13 -8.55
N ALA A 210 -1.38 -11.43 -8.24
CA ALA A 210 -0.94 -12.46 -9.15
C ALA A 210 -1.92 -13.62 -9.21
N SER A 211 -1.84 -14.41 -10.27
CA SER A 211 -2.53 -15.69 -10.31
C SER A 211 -1.85 -16.71 -9.39
N THR A 212 -2.61 -17.67 -8.85
CA THR A 212 -2.08 -18.75 -8.00
C THR A 212 -0.92 -19.51 -8.67
N PRO A 213 -0.98 -19.86 -9.98
CA PRO A 213 0.16 -20.48 -10.67
C PRO A 213 1.39 -19.55 -10.75
N ALA A 214 1.19 -18.25 -10.98
CA ALA A 214 2.30 -17.29 -11.01
C ALA A 214 2.97 -17.15 -9.62
N ALA A 215 2.18 -17.14 -8.55
CA ALA A 215 2.70 -17.14 -7.18
C ALA A 215 3.49 -18.43 -6.86
N ALA A 216 2.97 -19.60 -7.27
CA ALA A 216 3.69 -20.88 -7.13
C ALA A 216 5.03 -20.86 -7.86
N ASN A 217 5.04 -20.44 -9.13
CA ASN A 217 6.27 -20.38 -9.92
C ASN A 217 7.30 -19.42 -9.30
N ARG A 218 6.86 -18.24 -8.84
CA ARG A 218 7.74 -17.30 -8.12
C ARG A 218 8.32 -17.92 -6.85
N LEU A 219 7.51 -18.66 -6.10
CA LEU A 219 7.93 -19.31 -4.86
C LEU A 219 8.98 -20.41 -5.13
N THR A 220 8.74 -21.29 -6.12
CA THR A 220 9.69 -22.34 -6.52
C THR A 220 11.04 -21.73 -6.90
N HIS A 221 11.04 -20.74 -7.79
CA HIS A 221 12.28 -20.07 -8.20
C HIS A 221 12.96 -19.29 -7.07
N ALA A 222 12.19 -18.67 -6.18
CA ALA A 222 12.75 -18.01 -5.02
C ALA A 222 13.49 -19.02 -4.13
N ARG A 223 12.89 -20.19 -3.87
CA ARG A 223 13.52 -21.25 -3.07
C ARG A 223 14.77 -21.82 -3.74
N GLU A 224 14.72 -22.10 -5.04
CA GLU A 224 15.91 -22.51 -5.82
C GLU A 224 17.04 -21.50 -5.70
N ALA A 225 16.73 -20.21 -5.87
CA ALA A 225 17.70 -19.13 -5.79
C ALA A 225 18.24 -18.87 -4.37
N MET A 226 17.49 -19.25 -3.32
CA MET A 226 17.95 -19.25 -1.94
C MET A 226 18.88 -20.44 -1.68
N ALA A 227 18.47 -21.65 -2.07
CA ALA A 227 19.25 -22.87 -1.90
C ALA A 227 20.59 -22.83 -2.67
N ALA A 228 20.61 -22.22 -3.86
CA ALA A 228 21.84 -22.04 -4.64
C ALA A 228 22.88 -21.15 -3.93
N ARG A 229 22.46 -20.29 -3.00
CA ARG A 229 23.34 -19.37 -2.25
C ARG A 229 23.65 -19.87 -0.84
N VAL A 230 22.66 -20.48 -0.20
CA VAL A 230 22.76 -21.03 1.15
C VAL A 230 22.09 -22.42 1.12
N PRO A 231 22.85 -23.50 0.83
CA PRO A 231 22.30 -24.84 0.60
C PRO A 231 21.45 -25.37 1.75
N GLU A 232 21.80 -25.01 2.98
CA GLU A 232 21.06 -25.37 4.19
C GLU A 232 19.59 -24.91 4.14
N LEU A 233 19.30 -23.81 3.45
CA LEU A 233 17.94 -23.25 3.31
C LEU A 233 17.08 -23.97 2.25
N ALA A 234 17.56 -25.07 1.66
CA ALA A 234 16.73 -25.94 0.83
C ALA A 234 15.60 -26.59 1.65
N ASP A 235 15.81 -26.81 2.96
CA ASP A 235 14.74 -27.21 3.87
C ASP A 235 13.81 -26.02 4.17
N THR A 236 12.56 -26.13 3.73
CA THR A 236 11.53 -25.09 3.91
C THR A 236 11.19 -24.85 5.38
N ALA A 237 11.23 -25.88 6.22
CA ALA A 237 10.96 -25.73 7.65
C ALA A 237 12.08 -24.94 8.35
N LEU A 238 13.33 -25.23 7.96
CA LEU A 238 14.48 -24.46 8.42
C LEU A 238 14.41 -23.02 7.92
N LEU A 239 14.07 -22.79 6.65
CA LEU A 239 13.90 -21.46 6.08
C LEU A 239 12.88 -20.64 6.87
N HIS A 240 11.67 -21.17 7.11
CA HIS A 240 10.64 -20.51 7.91
C HIS A 240 11.14 -20.13 9.31
N ARG A 241 11.81 -21.09 9.98
CA ARG A 241 12.39 -20.86 11.32
C ARG A 241 13.44 -19.76 11.30
N ARG A 242 14.37 -19.79 10.35
CA ARG A 242 15.47 -18.80 10.25
C ARG A 242 14.96 -17.41 9.89
N LEU A 243 13.95 -17.29 9.02
CA LEU A 243 13.26 -16.01 8.75
C LEU A 243 12.64 -15.43 10.03
N THR A 244 11.99 -16.29 10.82
CA THR A 244 11.39 -15.89 12.10
C THR A 244 12.46 -15.45 13.11
N GLU A 245 13.52 -16.25 13.29
CA GLU A 245 14.63 -15.96 14.20
C GLU A 245 15.35 -14.65 13.85
N LEU A 246 15.77 -14.48 12.59
CA LEU A 246 16.43 -13.26 12.09
C LEU A 246 15.60 -12.02 12.42
N SER A 247 14.30 -12.10 12.14
CA SER A 247 13.40 -10.98 12.37
C SER A 247 13.24 -10.65 13.87
N SER A 248 13.27 -11.67 14.74
CA SER A 248 13.06 -11.50 16.19
C SER A 248 14.27 -10.93 16.95
N ARG A 249 15.49 -11.22 16.48
CA ARG A 249 16.75 -10.80 17.11
C ARG A 249 17.05 -9.32 16.88
N GLU A 250 16.57 -8.80 15.76
CA GLU A 250 16.84 -7.43 15.36
C GLU A 250 15.97 -6.45 16.15
N ARG A 251 16.61 -5.47 16.81
CA ARG A 251 15.93 -4.44 17.63
C ARG A 251 15.16 -3.45 16.76
N LEU A 252 14.06 -3.93 16.18
CA LEU A 252 13.17 -3.19 15.32
C LEU A 252 12.08 -2.56 16.19
N ARG A 253 12.34 -1.36 16.71
CA ARG A 253 11.37 -0.63 17.53
C ARG A 253 10.34 0.05 16.62
N ALA A 254 9.07 -0.32 16.79
CA ALA A 254 7.95 0.47 16.25
C ALA A 254 7.79 1.77 17.06
N SER A 255 7.46 2.87 16.39
CA SER A 255 7.14 4.14 17.07
C SER A 255 5.87 4.04 17.93
N ARG A 256 5.65 4.99 18.84
CA ARG A 256 4.45 4.98 19.69
C ARG A 256 3.19 5.35 18.89
N PRO A 257 2.04 4.66 19.06
CA PRO A 257 0.80 4.90 18.30
C PRO A 257 0.35 6.36 18.15
N PRO A 258 0.33 7.21 19.21
CA PRO A 258 -0.16 8.58 19.08
C PRO A 258 0.72 9.46 18.18
N THR A 259 2.00 9.13 18.03
CA THR A 259 2.91 9.86 17.15
C THR A 259 2.57 9.64 15.68
N VAL A 260 2.10 8.44 15.32
CA VAL A 260 1.79 8.08 13.92
C VAL A 260 0.55 8.83 13.43
N ARG A 261 -0.48 9.00 14.29
CA ARG A 261 -1.68 9.77 13.96
C ARG A 261 -1.36 11.26 13.77
N THR A 262 -0.68 11.85 14.75
CA THR A 262 -0.35 13.29 14.77
C THR A 262 0.64 13.69 13.66
N LEU A 263 1.60 12.83 13.32
CA LEU A 263 2.51 13.05 12.20
C LEU A 263 1.79 12.98 10.85
N GLY A 264 0.82 12.07 10.70
CA GLY A 264 0.01 11.97 9.48
C GLY A 264 -0.83 13.23 9.24
N GLU A 265 -1.47 13.76 10.28
CA GLU A 265 -2.27 14.99 10.24
C GLU A 265 -1.41 16.21 9.90
N ARG A 266 -0.27 16.40 10.59
CA ARG A 266 0.65 17.51 10.32
C ARG A 266 1.22 17.48 8.91
N ARG A 267 1.54 16.30 8.41
CA ARG A 267 2.09 16.12 7.06
C ARG A 267 1.05 16.38 5.98
N ASN A 268 -0.20 15.95 6.17
CA ASN A 268 -1.29 16.31 5.27
C ASN A 268 -1.52 17.82 5.24
N VAL A 269 -1.60 18.46 6.42
CA VAL A 269 -1.74 19.93 6.50
C VAL A 269 -0.57 20.64 5.82
N PHE A 270 0.66 20.16 6.01
CA PHE A 270 1.84 20.70 5.35
C PHE A 270 1.74 20.59 3.82
N TRP A 271 1.37 19.41 3.28
CA TRP A 271 1.22 19.22 1.84
C TRP A 271 0.09 20.06 1.24
N THR A 272 -1.04 20.18 1.92
CA THR A 272 -2.13 21.07 1.49
C THR A 272 -1.66 22.53 1.45
N ARG A 273 -0.97 23.00 2.49
CA ARG A 273 -0.41 24.35 2.53
C ARG A 273 0.64 24.59 1.45
N ALA A 274 1.51 23.61 1.20
CA ALA A 274 2.51 23.68 0.14
C ALA A 274 1.87 23.73 -1.26
N ALA A 275 0.84 22.92 -1.51
CA ALA A 275 0.08 22.96 -2.76
C ALA A 275 -0.59 24.33 -2.97
N ILE A 276 -1.22 24.89 -1.92
CA ILE A 276 -1.80 26.24 -1.98
C ILE A 276 -0.73 27.28 -2.30
N ALA A 277 0.41 27.26 -1.58
CA ALA A 277 1.51 28.20 -1.83
C ALA A 277 2.07 28.08 -3.25
N PHE A 278 2.19 26.86 -3.77
CA PHE A 278 2.64 26.60 -5.14
C PHE A 278 1.66 27.15 -6.18
N THR A 279 0.35 26.93 -6.00
CA THR A 279 -0.69 27.51 -6.86
C THR A 279 -0.66 29.04 -6.85
N VAL A 280 -0.53 29.66 -5.67
CA VAL A 280 -0.39 31.12 -5.53
C VAL A 280 0.87 31.61 -6.26
N THR A 281 1.98 30.88 -6.16
CA THR A 281 3.23 31.22 -6.85
C THR A 281 3.06 31.16 -8.37
N ILE A 282 2.41 30.13 -8.90
CA ILE A 282 2.12 30.02 -10.35
C ILE A 282 1.23 31.16 -10.82
N ILE A 283 0.16 31.47 -10.09
CA ILE A 283 -0.75 32.58 -10.44
C ILE A 283 0.01 33.91 -10.41
N GLY A 284 0.83 34.14 -9.39
CA GLY A 284 1.66 35.33 -9.26
C GLY A 284 2.67 35.46 -10.41
N ALA A 285 3.38 34.38 -10.74
CA ALA A 285 4.31 34.34 -11.86
C ALA A 285 3.59 34.59 -13.20
N THR A 286 2.42 33.99 -13.40
CA THR A 286 1.61 34.17 -14.62
C THR A 286 1.08 35.60 -14.74
N THR A 287 0.67 36.21 -13.64
CA THR A 287 0.22 37.60 -13.62
C THR A 287 1.39 38.55 -13.88
N LEU A 288 2.57 38.25 -13.34
CA LEU A 288 3.78 39.00 -13.59
C LEU A 288 4.20 38.90 -15.06
N THR A 289 4.17 37.72 -15.67
CA THR A 289 4.49 37.56 -17.09
C THR A 289 3.47 38.28 -17.96
N LEU A 290 2.16 38.18 -17.69
CA LEU A 290 1.15 38.95 -18.41
C LEU A 290 1.36 40.46 -18.30
N ARG A 291 1.89 40.96 -17.17
CA ARG A 291 2.14 42.38 -16.95
C ARG A 291 3.44 42.89 -17.59
N THR A 292 4.46 42.03 -17.69
CA THR A 292 5.82 42.41 -18.11
C THR A 292 6.17 41.95 -19.52
N ALA A 293 5.42 41.01 -20.09
CA ALA A 293 5.65 40.53 -21.43
C ALA A 293 5.40 41.67 -22.44
N PRO A 294 6.34 41.92 -23.36
CA PRO A 294 6.12 42.87 -24.43
C PRO A 294 4.91 42.43 -25.27
N THR A 295 3.93 43.31 -25.41
CA THR A 295 2.66 43.05 -26.10
C THR A 295 2.77 43.09 -27.61
N HIS A 296 3.93 43.49 -28.13
CA HIS A 296 4.21 43.54 -29.56
C HIS A 296 5.62 43.01 -29.80
N TYR A 297 5.77 42.30 -30.91
CA TYR A 297 7.05 41.83 -31.40
C TYR A 297 7.67 42.91 -32.28
N GLU A 298 8.78 43.50 -31.85
CA GLU A 298 9.64 44.26 -32.75
C GLU A 298 10.56 43.27 -33.47
N PRO A 299 10.42 43.07 -34.79
CA PRO A 299 11.31 42.19 -35.53
C PRO A 299 12.74 42.74 -35.41
N PRO A 300 13.73 41.90 -35.07
CA PRO A 300 15.11 42.35 -35.01
C PRO A 300 15.49 42.85 -36.40
N ILE A 301 15.99 44.09 -36.45
CA ILE A 301 16.47 44.69 -37.70
C ILE A 301 17.63 43.80 -38.17
N ALA A 302 17.43 43.09 -39.28
CA ALA A 302 18.48 42.29 -39.88
C ALA A 302 19.67 43.21 -40.20
N PRO A 303 20.92 42.79 -39.93
CA PRO A 303 22.08 43.58 -40.29
C PRO A 303 22.02 43.90 -41.79
N ALA A 304 22.36 45.13 -42.15
CA ALA A 304 22.29 45.59 -43.53
C ALA A 304 23.18 44.69 -44.43
N GLN A 305 22.54 43.78 -45.16
CA GLN A 305 23.19 42.99 -46.18
C GLN A 305 23.22 43.85 -47.45
N ALA A 306 24.41 44.19 -47.94
CA ALA A 306 24.53 44.85 -49.23
C ALA A 306 23.90 43.95 -50.30
N VAL A 307 22.82 44.42 -50.94
CA VAL A 307 22.16 43.70 -52.04
C VAL A 307 23.11 43.74 -53.24
N GLN A 308 23.92 42.69 -53.39
CA GLN A 308 24.82 42.50 -54.52
C GLN A 308 23.98 42.03 -55.72
N GLY A 309 24.20 42.64 -56.89
CA GLY A 309 23.55 42.24 -58.14
C GLY A 309 22.26 42.98 -58.51
N VAL A 310 21.89 44.06 -57.81
CA VAL A 310 20.89 44.99 -58.36
C VAL A 310 21.50 45.62 -59.62
N PRO A 311 20.90 45.44 -60.81
CA PRO A 311 21.37 46.12 -62.01
C PRO A 311 21.43 47.62 -61.69
N ARG A 312 22.58 48.26 -61.94
CA ARG A 312 22.64 49.73 -61.85
C ARG A 312 21.48 50.27 -62.65
N ALA A 313 20.64 51.10 -62.02
CA ALA A 313 19.58 51.77 -62.73
C ALA A 313 20.23 52.48 -63.92
N VAL A 314 20.03 51.93 -65.12
CA VAL A 314 20.40 52.60 -66.34
C VAL A 314 19.61 53.90 -66.29
N PRO A 315 20.25 55.08 -66.42
CA PRO A 315 19.49 56.31 -66.53
C PRO A 315 18.55 56.13 -67.72
N MET A 316 17.27 55.89 -67.44
CA MET A 316 16.26 55.83 -68.48
C MET A 316 16.27 57.22 -69.10
N GLY A 317 16.77 57.30 -70.33
CA GLY A 317 16.59 58.49 -71.15
C GLY A 317 15.10 58.82 -71.30
N PRO A 318 14.75 59.97 -71.88
CA PRO A 318 13.36 60.28 -72.16
C PRO A 318 12.71 59.11 -72.91
N LEU A 319 11.56 58.66 -72.41
CA LEU A 319 10.79 57.57 -73.01
C LEU A 319 10.59 57.86 -74.51
N SER A 320 10.82 56.86 -75.33
CA SER A 320 10.48 56.93 -76.75
C SER A 320 8.98 57.18 -76.93
N ARG A 321 8.56 57.65 -78.11
CA ARG A 321 7.14 57.91 -78.40
C ARG A 321 6.28 56.66 -78.24
N ASP A 322 6.82 55.49 -78.59
CA ASP A 322 6.13 54.21 -78.48
C ASP A 322 5.94 53.80 -77.02
N GLU A 323 6.93 54.05 -76.17
CA GLU A 323 6.84 53.81 -74.72
C GLU A 323 5.87 54.77 -74.03
N LEU A 324 5.79 56.03 -74.47
CA LEU A 324 4.79 56.98 -73.99
C LEU A 324 3.37 56.57 -74.38
N ALA A 325 3.18 56.07 -75.60
CA ALA A 325 1.89 55.56 -76.07
C ALA A 325 1.47 54.28 -75.33
N LEU A 326 2.41 53.39 -75.04
CA LEU A 326 2.15 52.20 -74.23
C LEU A 326 1.81 52.59 -72.78
N ARG A 327 2.53 53.55 -72.21
CA ARG A 327 2.27 54.04 -70.85
C ARG A 327 0.90 54.71 -70.73
N SER A 328 0.49 55.52 -71.71
CA SER A 328 -0.84 56.13 -71.71
C SER A 328 -1.93 55.08 -71.86
N LYS A 329 -1.73 54.06 -72.69
CA LYS A 329 -2.65 52.92 -72.81
C LYS A 329 -2.79 52.14 -71.50
N LEU A 330 -1.66 51.79 -70.87
CA LEU A 330 -1.64 51.05 -69.59
C LEU A 330 -2.26 51.86 -68.45
N HIS A 331 -2.04 53.18 -68.40
CA HIS A 331 -2.72 54.04 -67.43
C HIS A 331 -4.23 54.15 -67.67
N GLY A 332 -4.66 54.14 -68.94
CA GLY A 332 -6.09 54.08 -69.27
C GLY A 332 -6.75 52.77 -68.83
N GLU A 333 -6.08 51.63 -69.05
CA GLU A 333 -6.60 50.29 -68.69
C GLU A 333 -6.54 50.01 -67.17
N ALA A 334 -5.50 50.50 -66.47
CA ALA A 334 -5.34 50.28 -65.03
C ALA A 334 -6.37 51.04 -64.18
N SER A 335 -6.96 52.13 -64.70
CA SER A 335 -8.05 52.84 -64.03
C SER A 335 -9.41 52.11 -64.07
N SER A 336 -9.56 51.06 -64.88
CA SER A 336 -10.84 50.35 -65.07
C SER A 336 -10.92 48.93 -64.45
N GLY A 337 -9.97 48.54 -63.59
CA GLY A 337 -10.02 47.26 -62.89
C GLY A 337 -10.73 47.36 -61.53
N SER A 338 -11.92 46.76 -61.40
CA SER A 338 -12.78 46.78 -60.20
C SER A 338 -12.33 45.90 -59.03
N GLU A 339 -11.12 45.36 -59.04
CA GLU A 339 -10.65 44.44 -58.00
C GLU A 339 -9.38 44.96 -57.32
N ARG A 340 -9.53 46.00 -56.49
CA ARG A 340 -8.64 46.14 -55.34
C ARG A 340 -9.28 45.38 -54.19
N VAL A 341 -8.76 44.18 -53.95
CA VAL A 341 -9.03 43.41 -52.73
C VAL A 341 -8.43 44.20 -51.57
N GLU A 342 -9.26 44.92 -50.82
CA GLU A 342 -8.82 45.48 -49.54
C GLU A 342 -8.67 44.34 -48.52
N PRO A 343 -7.54 44.27 -47.79
CA PRO A 343 -7.36 43.24 -46.77
C PRO A 343 -8.35 43.47 -45.63
N THR A 344 -9.21 42.49 -45.40
CA THR A 344 -10.19 42.52 -44.31
C THR A 344 -9.44 42.44 -42.97
N PRO A 345 -9.60 43.40 -42.05
CA PRO A 345 -9.03 43.31 -40.72
C PRO A 345 -9.73 42.20 -39.93
N ARG A 346 -8.94 41.37 -39.26
CA ARG A 346 -9.41 40.18 -38.52
C ARG A 346 -9.72 40.50 -37.07
#